data_AF-A0A7C6F199-F1
#
_entry.id   AF-A0A7C6F199-F1
#
_cell.length_a   1.000
_cell.length_b   1.000
_cell.length_c   1.000
_cell.angle_alpha   90.00
_cell.angle_beta   90.00
_cell.angle_gamma   90.00
#
_symmetry.space_group_name_H-M   'P 1'
#
loop_
_entity.id
_entity.type
_entity.pdbx_description
1 polymer ?
#
loop_
_entity_poly.entity_id
_entity_poly.type
_entity_poly.pdbx_seq_one_letter_code
_entity_poly.pdbx_strand_id
1 'polypeptide(L)'
;MVTMRRIISAGQIRCRFNSRLLILAAAVVFVAGGCRGKGGKTVIEGSFPFAMNQKVVCFHMNSSELEPVDSAITDDKGRFRFTLHTDFPEFYSIRFEESKKSIVLAVHPGERIALVSPVKEYWKNYTVRGSEDSEKVSELVRNQELYQEDFKALAKTFYDSLYSPRFAGEIKPELDSAYRRLVAEKKEFARAFVRKNCSYLAGLMALYQQVPSAGLSRSEPVLRPEEDYIYYHMVDSALNALYPASTPVRMLRSQMIAWDEQKRAKESYVARAGKGMPAPEIVMLSLNRDTVQLSSFRGKVVCLVFWASWDQKSRALNKMLRQEYFRLNPN
;
A
#
# COMPACT_ATOMS: atom_id res chain seq x y z
N MET A 1 9.26 26.62 19.64
CA MET A 1 9.44 25.98 20.96
C MET A 1 8.08 25.91 21.64
N VAL A 2 7.31 24.84 21.38
CA VAL A 2 6.04 24.56 22.09
C VAL A 2 5.99 23.05 22.32
N THR A 3 6.20 22.69 23.58
CA THR A 3 6.27 21.33 24.08
C THR A 3 4.84 20.89 24.43
N MET A 4 4.21 20.04 23.62
CA MET A 4 2.89 19.49 23.95
C MET A 4 3.07 18.30 24.92
N ARG A 5 3.10 18.59 26.22
CA ARG A 5 3.00 17.59 27.28
C ARG A 5 1.57 17.06 27.34
N ARG A 6 1.40 15.74 27.22
CA ARG A 6 0.18 15.03 27.61
C ARG A 6 -0.07 15.22 29.10
N ILE A 7 -1.23 15.79 29.45
CA ILE A 7 -1.77 15.75 30.81
C ILE A 7 -2.86 14.67 30.82
N ILE A 8 -2.58 13.59 31.53
CA ILE A 8 -3.57 12.60 31.97
C ILE A 8 -4.18 13.18 33.25
N SER A 9 -5.49 13.45 33.24
CA SER A 9 -6.25 13.75 34.45
C SER A 9 -7.45 12.81 34.50
N ALA A 10 -7.42 11.93 35.51
CA ALA A 10 -8.51 11.06 35.88
C ALA A 10 -9.61 11.90 36.55
N GLY A 11 -10.81 11.89 35.98
CA GLY A 11 -12.01 12.49 36.56
C GLY A 11 -13.16 11.50 36.50
N GLN A 12 -13.51 10.94 37.66
CA GLN A 12 -14.66 10.07 37.85
C GLN A 12 -15.96 10.82 37.52
N ILE A 13 -16.77 10.29 36.62
CA ILE A 13 -18.17 10.69 36.45
C ILE A 13 -19.04 9.50 36.82
N ARG A 14 -19.67 9.58 37.99
CA ARG A 14 -20.78 8.72 38.42
C ARG A 14 -22.00 9.05 37.56
N CYS A 15 -22.34 8.18 36.61
CA CYS A 15 -23.66 8.21 35.97
C CYS A 15 -24.60 7.22 36.67
N ARG A 16 -25.73 7.77 37.17
CA ARG A 16 -26.85 7.06 37.78
C ARG A 16 -27.49 6.11 36.76
N PHE A 17 -27.65 4.86 37.19
CA PHE A 17 -28.35 3.78 36.48
C PHE A 17 -29.86 4.01 36.57
N ASN A 18 -30.53 4.25 35.45
CA ASN A 18 -31.99 4.11 35.34
C ASN A 18 -32.30 2.87 34.52
N SER A 19 -32.91 1.90 35.20
CA SER A 19 -33.38 0.61 34.72
C SER A 19 -34.52 0.79 33.73
N ARG A 20 -34.32 0.34 32.48
CA ARG A 20 -35.30 -0.27 31.56
C ARG A 20 -34.70 -0.32 30.15
N LEU A 21 -34.01 -1.42 29.83
CA LEU A 21 -33.85 -1.87 28.45
C LEU A 21 -33.73 -3.39 28.45
N LEU A 22 -34.75 -4.05 27.91
CA LEU A 22 -34.81 -5.50 27.72
C LEU A 22 -33.74 -5.93 26.72
N ILE A 23 -32.77 -6.70 27.21
CA ILE A 23 -31.72 -7.35 26.42
C ILE A 23 -32.33 -8.64 25.84
N LEU A 24 -32.51 -8.69 24.52
CA LEU A 24 -32.69 -9.94 23.78
C LEU A 24 -31.38 -10.22 23.04
N ALA A 25 -30.41 -10.76 23.79
CA ALA A 25 -29.20 -11.34 23.25
C ALA A 25 -29.55 -12.73 22.70
N ALA A 26 -29.81 -12.83 21.40
CA ALA A 26 -29.89 -14.12 20.73
C ALA A 26 -28.46 -14.70 20.65
N ALA A 27 -28.25 -15.79 21.38
CA ALA A 27 -27.03 -16.57 21.37
C ALA A 27 -26.79 -17.16 19.98
N VAL A 28 -25.78 -16.65 19.28
CA VAL A 28 -25.18 -17.33 18.13
C VAL A 28 -24.32 -18.46 18.68
N VAL A 29 -24.85 -19.68 18.60
CA VAL A 29 -24.11 -20.90 18.92
C VAL A 29 -22.98 -21.07 17.91
N PHE A 30 -21.75 -20.92 18.38
CA PHE A 30 -20.54 -21.35 17.70
C PHE A 30 -20.51 -22.89 17.70
N VAL A 31 -20.55 -23.51 16.52
CA VAL A 31 -20.03 -24.87 16.34
C VAL A 31 -18.76 -24.76 15.53
N ALA A 32 -17.63 -24.97 16.21
CA ALA A 32 -16.36 -25.25 15.58
C ALA A 32 -16.39 -26.69 15.05
N GLY A 33 -16.01 -26.86 13.79
CA GLY A 33 -15.85 -28.15 13.14
C GLY A 33 -14.93 -27.98 11.95
N GLY A 34 -13.62 -28.06 12.19
CA GLY A 34 -12.62 -28.08 11.15
C GLY A 34 -12.78 -29.32 10.27
N CYS A 35 -12.85 -29.08 8.97
CA CYS A 35 -12.45 -30.02 7.94
C CYS A 35 -11.83 -29.20 6.81
N ARG A 36 -10.51 -29.37 6.60
CA ARG A 36 -9.84 -29.04 5.35
C ARG A 36 -10.36 -30.01 4.28
N GLY A 37 -11.59 -29.78 3.83
CA GLY A 37 -12.22 -30.52 2.76
C GLY A 37 -11.91 -29.85 1.42
N LYS A 38 -11.28 -30.60 0.52
CA LYS A 38 -11.29 -30.30 -0.91
C LYS A 38 -12.75 -30.09 -1.36
N GLY A 39 -13.08 -28.91 -1.90
CA GLY A 39 -14.33 -28.68 -2.64
C GLY A 39 -15.60 -28.38 -1.82
N GLY A 40 -15.51 -27.70 -0.69
CA GLY A 40 -16.71 -27.16 -0.01
C GLY A 40 -17.26 -25.91 -0.69
N LYS A 41 -18.59 -25.73 -0.70
CA LYS A 41 -19.23 -24.47 -1.14
C LYS A 41 -18.78 -23.32 -0.22
N THR A 42 -18.15 -22.31 -0.78
CA THR A 42 -17.82 -21.08 -0.06
C THR A 42 -19.07 -20.20 0.03
N VAL A 43 -19.35 -19.66 1.20
CA VAL A 43 -20.57 -18.85 1.44
C VAL A 43 -20.18 -17.52 2.04
N ILE A 44 -20.75 -16.43 1.52
CA ILE A 44 -20.63 -15.09 2.10
C ILE A 44 -22.03 -14.62 2.50
N GLU A 45 -22.23 -14.33 3.77
CA GLU A 45 -23.49 -13.83 4.32
C GLU A 45 -23.28 -12.42 4.88
N GLY A 46 -24.19 -11.51 4.54
CA GLY A 46 -24.14 -10.12 4.96
C GLY A 46 -25.37 -9.72 5.75
N SER A 47 -25.19 -8.82 6.72
CA SER A 47 -26.27 -8.15 7.46
C SER A 47 -25.98 -6.65 7.58
N PHE A 48 -26.72 -5.86 6.80
CA PHE A 48 -26.53 -4.42 6.64
C PHE A 48 -27.89 -3.70 6.79
N PRO A 49 -28.35 -3.43 8.02
CA PRO A 49 -29.72 -2.93 8.28
C PRO A 49 -30.09 -1.62 7.56
N PHE A 50 -29.09 -0.83 7.16
CA PHE A 50 -29.30 0.42 6.42
C PHE A 50 -29.57 0.22 4.92
N ALA A 51 -29.40 -1.00 4.39
CA ALA A 51 -29.44 -1.33 2.97
C ALA A 51 -30.54 -2.37 2.69
N MET A 52 -31.80 -2.00 2.93
CA MET A 52 -32.96 -2.85 2.61
C MET A 52 -33.33 -2.74 1.13
N ASN A 53 -33.67 -3.87 0.48
CA ASN A 53 -34.04 -3.91 -0.94
C ASN A 53 -33.00 -3.25 -1.89
N GLN A 54 -31.72 -3.32 -1.53
CA GLN A 54 -30.63 -2.78 -2.32
C GLN A 54 -29.89 -3.90 -3.05
N LYS A 55 -29.45 -3.61 -4.27
CA LYS A 55 -28.61 -4.53 -5.04
C LYS A 55 -27.18 -4.51 -4.51
N VAL A 56 -26.70 -5.68 -4.11
CA VAL A 56 -25.32 -5.93 -3.72
C VAL A 56 -24.69 -6.86 -4.75
N VAL A 57 -23.44 -6.57 -5.13
CA VAL A 57 -22.72 -7.32 -6.15
C VAL A 57 -21.41 -7.82 -5.54
N CYS A 58 -21.10 -9.09 -5.80
CA CYS A 58 -19.83 -9.71 -5.48
C CYS A 58 -18.95 -9.67 -6.73
N PHE A 59 -17.74 -9.13 -6.59
CA PHE A 59 -16.75 -9.08 -7.65
C PHE A 59 -15.56 -9.96 -7.29
N HIS A 60 -15.06 -10.76 -8.23
CA HIS A 60 -13.71 -11.32 -8.15
C HIS A 60 -12.71 -10.22 -8.54
N MET A 61 -11.65 -10.07 -7.74
CA MET A 61 -10.62 -9.06 -7.99
C MET A 61 -9.48 -9.72 -8.77
N ASN A 62 -9.48 -9.53 -10.09
CA ASN A 62 -8.39 -9.97 -10.93
C ASN A 62 -7.30 -8.87 -11.07
N SER A 63 -6.26 -9.12 -11.86
CA SER A 63 -5.10 -8.22 -12.00
C SER A 63 -5.40 -6.84 -12.57
N SER A 64 -6.54 -6.66 -13.23
CA SER A 64 -6.79 -5.52 -14.11
C SER A 64 -8.19 -4.93 -13.93
N GLU A 65 -9.16 -5.72 -13.48
CA GLU A 65 -10.57 -5.38 -13.42
C GLU A 65 -11.29 -6.06 -12.23
N LEU A 66 -12.43 -5.48 -11.85
CA LEU A 66 -13.38 -6.10 -10.93
C LEU A 66 -14.41 -6.86 -11.76
N GLU A 67 -14.31 -8.19 -11.79
CA GLU A 67 -15.22 -9.04 -12.56
C GLU A 67 -16.45 -9.39 -11.70
N PRO A 68 -17.68 -9.00 -12.09
CA PRO A 68 -18.87 -9.36 -11.33
C PRO A 68 -19.12 -10.87 -11.45
N VAL A 69 -19.20 -11.56 -10.31
CA VAL A 69 -19.39 -13.03 -10.27
C VAL A 69 -20.75 -13.44 -9.73
N ASP A 70 -21.39 -12.60 -8.90
CA ASP A 70 -22.72 -12.84 -8.35
C ASP A 70 -23.39 -11.51 -7.94
N SER A 71 -24.71 -11.49 -7.84
CA SER A 71 -25.45 -10.35 -7.32
C SER A 71 -26.73 -10.79 -6.61
N ALA A 72 -27.13 -10.04 -5.58
CA ALA A 72 -28.32 -10.30 -4.80
C ALA A 72 -29.04 -8.98 -4.48
N ILE A 73 -30.34 -9.07 -4.25
CA ILE A 73 -31.11 -7.98 -3.63
C ILE A 73 -31.21 -8.31 -2.15
N THR A 74 -30.85 -7.35 -1.29
CA THR A 74 -30.99 -7.54 0.15
C THR A 74 -32.45 -7.63 0.57
N ASP A 75 -32.73 -8.41 1.62
CA ASP A 75 -34.07 -8.54 2.16
C ASP A 75 -34.53 -7.29 2.95
N ASP A 76 -35.74 -7.40 3.53
CA ASP A 76 -36.38 -6.40 4.38
C ASP A 76 -35.58 -6.02 5.64
N LYS A 77 -34.53 -6.77 5.96
CA LYS A 77 -33.63 -6.54 7.09
C LYS A 77 -32.18 -6.29 6.63
N GLY A 78 -31.98 -6.07 5.33
CA GLY A 78 -30.68 -5.76 4.75
C GLY A 78 -29.72 -6.95 4.70
N ARG A 79 -30.23 -8.19 4.69
CA ARG A 79 -29.39 -9.38 4.57
C ARG A 79 -29.25 -9.86 3.13
N PHE A 80 -28.11 -10.46 2.83
CA PHE A 80 -27.85 -11.13 1.56
C PHE A 80 -27.00 -12.39 1.77
N ARG A 81 -26.93 -13.22 0.73
CA ARG A 81 -26.12 -14.43 0.71
C ARG A 81 -25.57 -14.67 -0.69
N PHE A 82 -24.27 -14.93 -0.78
CA PHE A 82 -23.59 -15.41 -1.98
C PHE A 82 -23.07 -16.82 -1.76
N THR A 83 -23.08 -17.63 -2.82
CA THR A 83 -22.46 -18.96 -2.82
C THR A 83 -21.42 -18.98 -3.93
N LEU A 84 -20.15 -19.02 -3.56
CA LEU A 84 -19.04 -18.95 -4.48
C LEU A 84 -18.41 -20.33 -4.68
N HIS A 85 -17.85 -20.52 -5.87
CA HIS A 85 -16.94 -21.61 -6.16
C HIS A 85 -15.55 -21.02 -6.42
N THR A 86 -14.57 -21.44 -5.63
CA THR A 86 -13.16 -21.12 -5.82
C THR A 86 -12.31 -22.30 -5.40
N ASP A 87 -11.28 -22.60 -6.18
CA ASP A 87 -10.33 -23.69 -5.91
C ASP A 87 -9.12 -23.21 -5.11
N PHE A 88 -8.86 -21.90 -5.10
CA PHE A 88 -7.73 -21.28 -4.43
C PHE A 88 -8.15 -20.04 -3.64
N PRO A 89 -7.31 -19.57 -2.69
CA PRO A 89 -7.56 -18.31 -2.02
C PRO A 89 -7.46 -17.14 -3.00
N GLU A 90 -8.49 -16.31 -3.01
CA GLU A 90 -8.64 -15.21 -3.98
C GLU A 90 -9.23 -13.97 -3.29
N PHE A 91 -9.03 -12.80 -3.91
CA PHE A 91 -9.65 -11.56 -3.40
C PHE A 91 -11.03 -11.36 -4.02
N TYR A 92 -12.01 -11.03 -3.18
CA TYR A 92 -13.36 -10.65 -3.60
C TYR A 92 -13.72 -9.29 -3.02
N SER A 93 -14.57 -8.56 -3.75
CA SER A 93 -15.08 -7.25 -3.36
C SER A 93 -16.61 -7.30 -3.25
N ILE A 94 -17.15 -6.85 -2.11
CA ILE A 94 -18.59 -6.74 -1.87
C ILE A 94 -18.97 -5.27 -1.95
N ARG A 95 -19.84 -4.92 -2.90
CA ARG A 95 -20.23 -3.54 -3.19
C ARG A 95 -21.72 -3.42 -3.46
N PHE A 96 -22.36 -2.47 -2.79
CA PHE A 96 -23.71 -2.03 -3.16
C PHE A 96 -23.66 -1.23 -4.47
N GLU A 97 -24.60 -1.44 -5.37
CA GLU A 97 -24.62 -0.84 -6.72
C GLU A 97 -24.61 0.69 -6.68
N GLU A 98 -25.28 1.29 -5.70
CA GLU A 98 -25.32 2.75 -5.50
C GLU A 98 -24.00 3.32 -4.91
N SER A 99 -23.06 2.46 -4.50
CA SER A 99 -21.82 2.85 -3.82
C SER A 99 -20.60 2.61 -4.70
N LYS A 100 -19.65 3.56 -4.69
CA LYS A 100 -18.30 3.36 -5.25
C LYS A 100 -17.34 2.67 -4.28
N LYS A 101 -17.73 2.51 -3.01
CA LYS A 101 -16.92 1.89 -1.95
C LYS A 101 -17.23 0.40 -1.84
N SER A 102 -16.33 -0.39 -1.29
CA SER A 102 -16.51 -1.84 -1.17
C SER A 102 -15.76 -2.42 0.02
N ILE A 103 -16.20 -3.59 0.49
CA ILE A 103 -15.43 -4.43 1.41
C ILE A 103 -14.59 -5.39 0.58
N VAL A 104 -13.28 -5.44 0.83
CA VAL A 104 -12.39 -6.46 0.25
C VAL A 104 -12.27 -7.63 1.21
N LEU A 105 -12.31 -8.85 0.69
CA LEU A 105 -12.19 -10.10 1.42
C LEU A 105 -11.11 -10.96 0.78
N ALA A 106 -10.33 -11.66 1.62
CA ALA A 106 -9.44 -12.72 1.20
C ALA A 106 -10.15 -14.05 1.49
N VAL A 107 -10.68 -14.69 0.46
CA VAL A 107 -11.63 -15.80 0.58
C VAL A 107 -10.94 -17.11 0.25
N HIS A 108 -10.98 -18.07 1.18
CA HIS A 108 -10.45 -19.41 0.97
C HIS A 108 -11.58 -20.40 0.57
N PRO A 109 -11.25 -21.48 -0.16
CA PRO A 109 -12.22 -22.53 -0.50
C PRO A 109 -12.89 -23.14 0.74
N GLY A 110 -14.21 -23.25 0.72
CA GLY A 110 -15.01 -23.87 1.79
C GLY A 110 -15.29 -22.98 3.01
N GLU A 111 -14.87 -21.71 3.01
CA GLU A 111 -15.17 -20.80 4.11
C GLU A 111 -16.65 -20.39 4.16
N ARG A 112 -17.13 -20.09 5.37
CA ARG A 112 -18.42 -19.43 5.60
C ARG A 112 -18.17 -18.10 6.29
N ILE A 113 -18.26 -17.03 5.51
CA ILE A 113 -17.88 -15.67 5.91
C ILE A 113 -19.13 -14.90 6.29
N ALA A 114 -19.14 -14.33 7.50
CA ALA A 114 -20.23 -13.48 7.97
C ALA A 114 -19.76 -12.02 8.05
N LEU A 115 -20.49 -11.11 7.40
CA LEU A 115 -20.24 -9.67 7.38
C LEU A 115 -21.38 -8.90 8.06
N VAL A 116 -21.02 -7.98 8.94
CA VAL A 116 -21.99 -7.13 9.62
C VAL A 116 -21.50 -5.70 9.64
N SER A 117 -22.33 -4.75 9.17
CA SER A 117 -22.15 -3.31 9.40
C SER A 117 -23.49 -2.66 9.75
N PRO A 118 -23.59 -1.95 10.89
CA PRO A 118 -24.78 -1.20 11.24
C PRO A 118 -24.86 0.19 10.57
N VAL A 119 -23.81 0.64 9.87
CA VAL A 119 -23.68 2.03 9.37
C VAL A 119 -23.39 2.09 7.87
N LYS A 120 -23.75 3.22 7.24
CA LYS A 120 -23.58 3.46 5.80
C LYS A 120 -22.11 3.49 5.35
N GLU A 121 -21.17 3.81 6.22
CA GLU A 121 -19.73 3.73 5.95
C GLU A 121 -19.18 2.29 6.04
N TYR A 122 -19.92 1.34 5.48
CA TYR A 122 -19.72 -0.10 5.66
C TYR A 122 -18.36 -0.62 5.16
N TRP A 123 -17.73 0.07 4.21
CA TRP A 123 -16.43 -0.32 3.64
C TRP A 123 -15.28 -0.22 4.65
N LYS A 124 -15.46 0.55 5.73
CA LYS A 124 -14.48 0.76 6.80
C LYS A 124 -15.00 0.39 8.19
N ASN A 125 -16.31 0.37 8.37
CA ASN A 125 -16.97 0.08 9.64
C ASN A 125 -17.75 -1.23 9.59
N TYR A 126 -17.04 -2.35 9.50
CA TYR A 126 -17.66 -3.68 9.47
C TYR A 126 -16.93 -4.66 10.39
N THR A 127 -17.64 -5.73 10.75
CA THR A 127 -17.05 -6.92 11.33
C THR A 127 -17.12 -8.06 10.33
N VAL A 128 -16.10 -8.89 10.32
CA VAL A 128 -16.02 -10.10 9.52
C VAL A 128 -15.65 -11.27 10.43
N ARG A 129 -16.25 -12.44 10.20
CA ARG A 129 -15.98 -13.68 10.93
C ARG A 129 -15.99 -14.87 9.99
N GLY A 130 -15.31 -15.94 10.38
CA GLY A 130 -15.32 -17.21 9.65
C GLY A 130 -14.34 -17.27 8.48
N SER A 131 -13.46 -16.27 8.38
CA SER A 131 -12.29 -16.25 7.50
C SER A 131 -11.15 -15.51 8.18
N GLU A 132 -10.12 -16.25 8.59
CA GLU A 132 -9.00 -15.71 9.35
C GLU A 132 -8.19 -14.69 8.52
N ASP A 133 -8.17 -14.87 7.20
CA ASP A 133 -7.50 -13.99 6.26
C ASP A 133 -8.30 -12.69 6.06
N SER A 134 -9.62 -12.80 5.88
CA SER A 134 -10.50 -11.64 5.81
C SER A 134 -10.55 -10.83 7.11
N GLU A 135 -10.45 -11.48 8.27
CA GLU A 135 -10.29 -10.79 9.56
C GLU A 135 -9.02 -9.94 9.62
N LYS A 136 -7.90 -10.44 9.09
CA LYS A 136 -6.66 -9.68 8.95
C LYS A 136 -6.79 -8.55 7.92
N VAL A 137 -7.50 -8.76 6.81
CA VAL A 137 -7.84 -7.67 5.86
C VAL A 137 -8.63 -6.57 6.58
N SER A 138 -9.61 -6.92 7.42
CA SER A 138 -10.36 -5.94 8.22
C SER A 138 -9.49 -5.19 9.23
N GLU A 139 -8.53 -5.86 9.89
CA GLU A 139 -7.51 -5.19 10.71
C GLU A 139 -6.69 -4.18 9.90
N LEU A 140 -6.24 -4.57 8.71
CA LEU A 140 -5.46 -3.73 7.81
C LEU A 140 -6.24 -2.49 7.36
N VAL A 141 -7.53 -2.65 7.01
CA VAL A 141 -8.44 -1.56 6.63
C VAL A 141 -8.69 -0.60 7.79
N ARG A 142 -8.96 -1.11 8.99
CA ARG A 142 -9.14 -0.26 10.19
C ARG A 142 -7.90 0.56 10.50
N ASN A 143 -6.71 -0.05 10.40
CA ASN A 143 -5.46 0.68 10.57
C ASN A 143 -5.28 1.76 9.49
N GLN A 144 -5.58 1.44 8.23
CA GLN A 144 -5.49 2.39 7.12
C GLN A 144 -6.38 3.61 7.33
N GLU A 145 -7.60 3.42 7.86
CA GLU A 145 -8.52 4.53 8.13
C GLU A 145 -7.96 5.52 9.16
N LEU A 146 -7.30 5.04 10.22
CA LEU A 146 -6.68 5.90 11.22
C LEU A 146 -5.65 6.84 10.59
N TYR A 147 -4.73 6.28 9.79
CA TYR A 147 -3.71 7.07 9.10
C TYR A 147 -4.31 8.01 8.05
N GLN A 148 -5.39 7.61 7.37
CA GLN A 148 -6.06 8.47 6.39
C GLN A 148 -6.60 9.76 7.01
N GLU A 149 -7.18 9.69 8.21
CA GLU A 149 -7.63 10.90 8.92
C GLU A 149 -6.45 11.78 9.36
N ASP A 150 -5.33 11.18 9.80
CA ASP A 150 -4.11 11.94 10.13
C ASP A 150 -3.52 12.66 8.90
N PHE A 151 -3.44 11.97 7.76
CA PHE A 151 -2.99 12.59 6.50
C PHE A 151 -3.94 13.69 6.03
N LYS A 152 -5.26 13.50 6.19
CA LYS A 152 -6.26 14.51 5.86
C LYS A 152 -6.13 15.75 6.74
N ALA A 153 -5.83 15.59 8.02
CA ALA A 153 -5.54 16.71 8.92
C ALA A 153 -4.29 17.49 8.46
N LEU A 154 -3.20 16.78 8.14
CA LEU A 154 -1.99 17.42 7.59
C LEU A 154 -2.28 18.15 6.28
N ALA A 155 -3.04 17.52 5.37
CA ALA A 155 -3.42 18.12 4.11
C ALA A 155 -4.26 19.39 4.31
N LYS A 156 -5.21 19.36 5.24
CA LYS A 156 -6.01 20.54 5.59
C LYS A 156 -5.12 21.69 6.06
N THR A 157 -4.21 21.44 7.02
CA THR A 157 -3.29 22.48 7.50
C THR A 157 -2.39 23.02 6.40
N PHE A 158 -1.93 22.16 5.50
CA PHE A 158 -1.14 22.56 4.34
C PHE A 158 -1.90 23.55 3.45
N TYR A 159 -3.12 23.22 3.03
CA TYR A 159 -3.91 24.07 2.13
C TYR A 159 -4.38 25.37 2.80
N ASP A 160 -4.82 25.30 4.07
CA ASP A 160 -5.26 26.48 4.83
C ASP A 160 -4.12 27.49 5.04
N SER A 161 -2.88 27.02 5.07
CA SER A 161 -1.69 27.85 5.36
C SER A 161 -0.91 28.27 4.13
N LEU A 162 -1.31 27.84 2.91
CA LEU A 162 -0.50 27.96 1.70
C LEU A 162 -0.09 29.40 1.36
N TYR A 163 -0.95 30.37 1.68
CA TYR A 163 -0.75 31.79 1.42
C TYR A 163 -0.24 32.58 2.65
N SER A 164 0.06 31.90 3.75
CA SER A 164 0.62 32.54 4.94
C SER A 164 2.06 32.97 4.71
N PRO A 165 2.49 34.18 5.12
CA PRO A 165 3.90 34.58 5.10
C PRO A 165 4.82 33.65 5.89
N ARG A 166 4.26 32.95 6.90
CA ARG A 166 4.98 31.99 7.75
C ARG A 166 5.10 30.60 7.11
N PHE A 167 4.47 30.38 5.96
CA PHE A 167 4.36 29.05 5.35
C PHE A 167 5.73 28.44 5.07
N ALA A 168 6.59 29.12 4.32
CA ALA A 168 7.89 28.60 3.92
C ALA A 168 8.85 28.44 5.10
N GLY A 169 8.82 29.37 6.07
CA GLY A 169 9.79 29.44 7.16
C GLY A 169 9.49 28.56 8.37
N GLU A 170 8.21 28.38 8.70
CA GLU A 170 7.80 27.73 9.96
C GLU A 170 6.85 26.56 9.71
N ILE A 171 5.74 26.82 8.99
CA ILE A 171 4.64 25.85 8.88
C ILE A 171 5.04 24.65 8.02
N LYS A 172 5.67 24.90 6.87
CA LYS A 172 6.07 23.83 5.93
C LYS A 172 7.12 22.88 6.53
N PRO A 173 8.20 23.34 7.19
CA PRO A 173 9.12 22.44 7.89
C PRO A 173 8.45 21.58 8.97
N GLU A 174 7.50 22.13 9.72
CA GLU A 174 6.75 21.39 10.74
C GLU A 174 5.84 20.33 10.12
N LEU A 175 5.10 20.68 9.06
CA LEU A 175 4.28 19.75 8.28
C LEU A 175 5.12 18.63 7.67
N ASP A 176 6.28 18.96 7.09
CA ASP A 176 7.19 17.97 6.51
C ASP A 176 7.73 17.00 7.57
N SER A 177 8.02 17.51 8.78
CA SER A 177 8.45 16.69 9.91
C SER A 177 7.33 15.76 10.39
N ALA A 178 6.10 16.27 10.51
CA ALA A 178 4.93 15.47 10.88
C ALA A 178 4.62 14.40 9.83
N TYR A 179 4.63 14.76 8.54
CA TYR A 179 4.46 13.84 7.43
C TYR A 179 5.50 12.71 7.46
N ARG A 180 6.79 13.04 7.61
CA ARG A 180 7.85 12.02 7.67
C ARG A 180 7.67 11.04 8.84
N ARG A 181 7.25 11.53 10.01
CA ARG A 181 6.94 10.67 11.15
C ARG A 181 5.78 9.73 10.84
N LEU A 182 4.69 10.26 10.29
CA LEU A 182 3.49 9.48 9.97
C LEU A 182 3.78 8.39 8.92
N VAL A 183 4.55 8.72 7.88
CA VAL A 183 4.99 7.75 6.88
C VAL A 183 5.90 6.68 7.50
N ALA A 184 6.83 7.07 8.38
CA ALA A 184 7.71 6.11 9.05
C ALA A 184 6.92 5.15 9.96
N GLU A 185 5.96 5.66 10.74
CA GLU A 185 5.07 4.85 11.57
C GLU A 185 4.23 3.88 10.73
N LYS A 186 3.65 4.38 9.62
CA LYS A 186 2.89 3.54 8.69
C LYS A 186 3.76 2.45 8.06
N LYS A 187 5.00 2.78 7.72
CA LYS A 187 5.98 1.84 7.16
C LYS A 187 6.33 0.74 8.15
N GLU A 188 6.60 1.09 9.41
CA GLU A 188 6.88 0.11 10.46
C GLU A 188 5.68 -0.78 10.78
N PHE A 189 4.47 -0.21 10.79
CA PHE A 189 3.24 -1.01 10.89
C PHE A 189 3.14 -2.02 9.75
N ALA A 190 3.31 -1.58 8.49
CA ALA A 190 3.21 -2.47 7.33
C ALA A 190 4.26 -3.59 7.38
N ARG A 191 5.51 -3.28 7.73
CA ARG A 191 6.59 -4.26 7.94
C ARG A 191 6.25 -5.28 9.02
N ALA A 192 5.75 -4.83 10.17
CA ALA A 192 5.36 -5.72 11.27
C ALA A 192 4.17 -6.60 10.89
N PHE A 193 3.17 -6.03 10.22
CA PHE A 193 2.00 -6.75 9.74
C PHE A 193 2.39 -7.84 8.74
N VAL A 194 3.24 -7.52 7.75
CA VAL A 194 3.72 -8.49 6.77
C VAL A 194 4.49 -9.62 7.45
N ARG A 195 5.41 -9.33 8.39
CA ARG A 195 6.15 -10.38 9.11
C ARG A 195 5.24 -11.34 9.86
N LYS A 196 4.18 -10.82 10.49
CA LYS A 196 3.21 -11.62 11.24
C LYS A 196 2.28 -12.43 10.34
N ASN A 197 1.99 -11.92 9.14
CA ASN A 197 0.92 -12.42 8.29
C ASN A 197 1.40 -12.85 6.88
N CYS A 198 2.68 -13.21 6.70
CA CYS A 198 3.26 -13.50 5.39
C CYS A 198 2.64 -14.72 4.68
N SER A 199 2.03 -15.65 5.42
CA SER A 199 1.31 -16.82 4.90
C SER A 199 -0.18 -16.57 4.60
N TYR A 200 -0.63 -15.32 4.68
CA TYR A 200 -2.01 -14.89 4.46
C TYR A 200 -2.07 -13.89 3.30
N LEU A 201 -3.15 -13.89 2.52
CA LEU A 201 -3.37 -12.91 1.45
C LEU A 201 -3.44 -11.49 2.02
N ALA A 202 -3.88 -11.29 3.26
CA ALA A 202 -3.77 -10.01 3.95
C ALA A 202 -2.33 -9.48 4.00
N GLY A 203 -1.33 -10.35 4.16
CA GLY A 203 0.09 -9.99 4.09
C GLY A 203 0.49 -9.50 2.71
N LEU A 204 -0.04 -10.14 1.65
CA LEU A 204 0.12 -9.68 0.27
C LEU A 204 -0.54 -8.31 0.06
N MET A 205 -1.76 -8.09 0.55
CA MET A 205 -2.45 -6.80 0.47
C MET A 205 -1.66 -5.68 1.18
N ALA A 206 -1.00 -6.00 2.30
CA ALA A 206 -0.20 -5.04 3.04
C ALA A 206 1.03 -4.53 2.27
N LEU A 207 1.59 -5.32 1.35
CA LEU A 207 2.71 -4.90 0.48
C LEU A 207 2.34 -3.72 -0.42
N TYR A 208 1.08 -3.66 -0.87
CA TYR A 208 0.60 -2.67 -1.84
C TYR A 208 -0.15 -1.50 -1.20
N GLN A 209 -0.06 -1.32 0.13
CA GLN A 209 -0.60 -0.13 0.76
C GLN A 209 0.08 1.15 0.25
N GLN A 210 -0.71 2.21 0.16
CA GLN A 210 -0.27 3.51 -0.33
C GLN A 210 -0.51 4.60 0.71
N VAL A 211 0.29 5.67 0.61
CA VAL A 211 0.13 6.92 1.35
C VAL A 211 0.13 8.10 0.37
N PRO A 212 -0.50 9.24 0.71
CA PRO A 212 -0.32 10.45 -0.07
C PRO A 212 1.15 10.84 -0.10
N SER A 213 1.66 11.32 -1.24
CA SER A 213 3.00 11.91 -1.36
C SER A 213 3.13 13.18 -0.51
N ALA A 214 4.37 13.59 -0.23
CA ALA A 214 4.64 14.80 0.56
C ALA A 214 4.06 16.10 -0.05
N GLY A 215 3.87 16.11 -1.37
CA GLY A 215 3.21 17.20 -2.10
C GLY A 215 1.70 17.03 -2.26
N LEU A 216 1.12 15.97 -1.68
CA LEU A 216 -0.31 15.65 -1.67
C LEU A 216 -0.97 15.52 -3.05
N SER A 217 -0.16 15.37 -4.12
CA SER A 217 -0.64 15.35 -5.50
C SER A 217 -0.82 13.96 -6.09
N ARG A 218 -0.14 12.96 -5.51
CA ARG A 218 -0.18 11.56 -5.91
C ARG A 218 -0.09 10.64 -4.72
N SER A 219 -0.35 9.35 -4.94
CA SER A 219 -0.13 8.28 -3.96
C SER A 219 1.25 7.64 -4.17
N GLU A 220 1.88 7.20 -3.10
CA GLU A 220 3.16 6.50 -3.12
C GLU A 220 3.06 5.19 -2.32
N PRO A 221 3.81 4.13 -2.71
CA PRO A 221 3.84 2.89 -1.95
C PRO A 221 4.42 3.11 -0.55
N VAL A 222 3.82 2.47 0.45
CA VAL A 222 4.37 2.43 1.82
C VAL A 222 5.64 1.58 1.86
N LEU A 223 5.59 0.39 1.25
CA LEU A 223 6.73 -0.51 1.09
C LEU A 223 7.19 -0.46 -0.36
N ARG A 224 8.49 -0.28 -0.58
CA ARG A 224 9.06 -0.17 -1.93
C ARG A 224 9.96 -1.37 -2.19
N PRO A 225 9.83 -2.07 -3.33
CA PRO A 225 10.66 -3.23 -3.63
C PRO A 225 12.17 -2.94 -3.51
N GLU A 226 12.62 -1.74 -3.85
CA GLU A 226 14.03 -1.33 -3.78
C GLU A 226 14.56 -1.23 -2.34
N GLU A 227 13.69 -0.89 -1.38
CA GLU A 227 14.05 -0.66 0.02
C GLU A 227 13.60 -1.80 0.95
N ASP A 228 12.54 -2.52 0.57
CA ASP A 228 11.76 -3.43 1.40
C ASP A 228 11.65 -4.84 0.78
N TYR A 229 12.54 -5.17 -0.17
CA TYR A 229 12.57 -6.45 -0.91
C TYR A 229 12.35 -7.69 -0.02
N ILE A 230 12.94 -7.71 1.18
CA ILE A 230 12.81 -8.85 2.11
C ILE A 230 11.35 -9.17 2.45
N TYR A 231 10.50 -8.16 2.62
CA TYR A 231 9.08 -8.35 2.95
C TYR A 231 8.30 -8.93 1.77
N TYR A 232 8.60 -8.48 0.55
CA TYR A 232 8.03 -9.06 -0.67
C TYR A 232 8.44 -10.51 -0.84
N HIS A 233 9.73 -10.83 -0.68
CA HIS A 233 10.24 -12.20 -0.77
C HIS A 233 9.65 -13.12 0.32
N MET A 234 9.45 -12.62 1.54
CA MET A 234 8.80 -13.39 2.62
C MET A 234 7.38 -13.83 2.24
N VAL A 235 6.58 -12.90 1.71
CA VAL A 235 5.21 -13.19 1.27
C VAL A 235 5.21 -14.12 0.05
N ASP A 236 6.06 -13.85 -0.94
CA ASP A 236 6.18 -14.69 -2.14
C ASP A 236 6.51 -16.13 -1.77
N SER A 237 7.56 -16.33 -0.98
CA SER A 237 7.99 -17.67 -0.55
C SER A 237 6.90 -18.42 0.21
N ALA A 238 6.25 -17.76 1.19
CA ALA A 238 5.23 -18.38 2.01
C ALA A 238 3.96 -18.72 1.20
N LEU A 239 3.43 -17.75 0.44
CA LEU A 239 2.19 -17.95 -0.31
C LEU A 239 2.38 -18.84 -1.54
N ASN A 240 3.52 -18.76 -2.25
CA ASN A 240 3.78 -19.62 -3.39
C ASN A 240 3.93 -21.09 -2.97
N ALA A 241 4.44 -21.37 -1.76
CA ALA A 241 4.47 -22.72 -1.21
C ALA A 241 3.07 -23.27 -0.88
N LEU A 242 2.16 -22.41 -0.44
CA LEU A 242 0.81 -22.81 -0.01
C LEU A 242 -0.21 -22.84 -1.16
N TYR A 243 -0.18 -21.81 -2.01
CA TYR A 243 -1.22 -21.50 -3.00
C TYR A 243 -0.61 -21.09 -4.36
N PRO A 244 0.26 -21.90 -4.99
CA PRO A 244 0.99 -21.51 -6.21
C PRO A 244 0.08 -21.18 -7.40
N ALA A 245 -1.15 -21.69 -7.41
CA ALA A 245 -2.11 -21.44 -8.49
C ALA A 245 -3.02 -20.22 -8.24
N SER A 246 -3.06 -19.68 -7.02
CA SER A 246 -3.81 -18.46 -6.69
C SER A 246 -3.35 -17.30 -7.56
N THR A 247 -4.29 -16.60 -8.18
CA THR A 247 -4.03 -15.49 -9.11
C THR A 247 -3.16 -14.39 -8.48
N PRO A 248 -3.50 -13.83 -7.31
CA PRO A 248 -2.68 -12.79 -6.69
C PRO A 248 -1.28 -13.31 -6.27
N VAL A 249 -1.14 -14.60 -5.97
CA VAL A 249 0.16 -15.22 -5.67
C VAL A 249 1.03 -15.35 -6.92
N ARG A 250 0.48 -15.83 -8.04
CA ARG A 250 1.20 -15.91 -9.33
C ARG A 250 1.65 -14.53 -9.80
N MET A 251 0.85 -13.50 -9.56
CA MET A 251 1.19 -12.12 -9.89
C MET A 251 2.41 -11.64 -9.09
N LEU A 252 2.40 -11.81 -7.76
CA LEU A 252 3.58 -11.48 -6.95
C LEU A 252 4.79 -12.28 -7.41
N ARG A 253 4.63 -13.58 -7.67
CA ARG A 253 5.73 -14.44 -8.13
C ARG A 253 6.35 -13.95 -9.43
N SER A 254 5.51 -13.56 -10.39
CA SER A 254 5.97 -13.02 -11.67
C SER A 254 6.70 -11.69 -11.49
N GLN A 255 6.20 -10.81 -10.60
CA GLN A 255 6.88 -9.56 -10.26
C GLN A 255 8.24 -9.79 -9.60
N MET A 256 8.33 -10.76 -8.67
CA MET A 256 9.58 -11.10 -7.99
C MET A 256 10.64 -11.61 -8.96
N ILE A 257 10.27 -12.48 -9.91
CA ILE A 257 11.18 -12.97 -10.96
C ILE A 257 11.70 -11.79 -11.79
N ALA A 258 10.82 -10.89 -12.23
CA ALA A 258 11.21 -9.72 -13.00
C ALA A 258 12.14 -8.77 -12.22
N TRP A 259 11.86 -8.54 -10.93
CA TRP A 259 12.73 -7.73 -10.06
C TRP A 259 14.09 -8.38 -9.82
N ASP A 260 14.15 -9.71 -9.69
CA ASP A 260 15.41 -10.43 -9.54
C ASP A 260 16.27 -10.35 -10.80
N GLU A 261 15.66 -10.51 -11.97
CA GLU A 261 16.35 -10.33 -13.26
C GLU A 261 16.87 -8.91 -13.41
N GLN A 262 16.04 -7.90 -13.11
CA GLN A 262 16.44 -6.50 -13.15
C GLN A 262 17.58 -6.20 -12.15
N LYS A 263 17.50 -6.73 -10.94
CA LYS A 263 18.52 -6.57 -9.91
C LYS A 263 19.84 -7.21 -10.33
N ARG A 264 19.81 -8.45 -10.83
CA ARG A 264 20.99 -9.15 -11.36
C ARG A 264 21.60 -8.42 -12.55
N ALA A 265 20.78 -7.92 -13.46
CA ALA A 265 21.27 -7.11 -14.58
C ALA A 265 21.99 -5.86 -14.06
N LYS A 266 21.37 -5.11 -13.14
CA LYS A 266 21.96 -3.91 -12.52
C LYS A 266 23.26 -4.23 -11.79
N GLU A 267 23.29 -5.28 -10.97
CA GLU A 267 24.49 -5.74 -10.27
C GLU A 267 25.59 -6.15 -11.26
N SER A 268 25.25 -6.80 -12.38
CA SER A 268 26.20 -7.15 -13.43
C SER A 268 26.78 -5.93 -14.15
N TYR A 269 25.98 -4.88 -14.37
CA TYR A 269 26.48 -3.60 -14.89
C TYR A 269 27.40 -2.92 -13.88
N VAL A 270 27.01 -2.87 -12.61
CA VAL A 270 27.86 -2.29 -11.54
C VAL A 270 29.15 -3.07 -11.37
N ALA A 271 29.13 -4.40 -11.48
CA ALA A 271 30.34 -5.22 -11.41
C ALA A 271 31.30 -4.95 -12.58
N ARG A 272 30.76 -4.60 -13.77
CA ARG A 272 31.56 -4.28 -14.96
C ARG A 272 31.99 -2.81 -15.05
N ALA A 273 31.33 -1.90 -14.34
CA ALA A 273 31.55 -0.45 -14.40
C ALA A 273 31.84 0.18 -13.02
N GLY A 274 32.13 -0.65 -12.01
CA GLY A 274 32.31 -0.24 -10.62
C GLY A 274 33.68 0.41 -10.37
N LYS A 275 33.85 1.02 -9.19
CA LYS A 275 35.11 1.64 -8.78
C LYS A 275 36.26 0.62 -8.86
N GLY A 276 37.32 0.97 -9.58
CA GLY A 276 38.50 0.11 -9.78
C GLY A 276 38.42 -0.78 -11.01
N MET A 277 37.25 -0.90 -11.65
CA MET A 277 37.11 -1.56 -12.94
C MET A 277 37.42 -0.58 -14.09
N PRO A 278 37.85 -1.07 -15.26
CA PRO A 278 37.93 -0.23 -16.45
C PRO A 278 36.58 0.46 -16.71
N ALA A 279 36.58 1.77 -16.88
CA ALA A 279 35.38 2.50 -17.26
C ALA A 279 34.85 1.96 -18.60
N PRO A 280 33.54 1.69 -18.74
CA PRO A 280 32.97 1.24 -20.00
C PRO A 280 33.27 2.22 -21.13
N GLU A 281 33.54 1.73 -22.33
CA GLU A 281 33.72 2.59 -23.50
C GLU A 281 32.44 3.39 -23.75
N ILE A 282 32.61 4.69 -24.02
CA ILE A 282 31.51 5.58 -24.38
C ILE A 282 31.89 6.19 -25.72
N VAL A 283 31.09 5.90 -26.74
CA VAL A 283 31.21 6.49 -28.06
C VAL A 283 29.99 7.35 -28.30
N MET A 284 30.19 8.66 -28.43
CA MET A 284 29.09 9.61 -28.60
C MET A 284 29.50 10.74 -29.54
N LEU A 285 28.52 11.33 -30.20
CA LEU A 285 28.73 12.54 -30.97
C LEU A 285 28.86 13.75 -30.02
N SER A 286 29.86 14.58 -30.26
CA SER A 286 29.99 15.89 -29.63
C SER A 286 28.93 16.85 -30.16
N LEU A 287 28.84 18.05 -29.56
CA LEU A 287 27.99 19.14 -30.07
C LEU A 287 28.35 19.55 -31.52
N ASN A 288 29.61 19.33 -31.94
CA ASN A 288 30.08 19.60 -33.29
C ASN A 288 29.86 18.43 -34.25
N ARG A 289 29.18 17.36 -33.80
CA ARG A 289 28.97 16.09 -34.53
C ARG A 289 30.22 15.26 -34.79
N ASP A 290 31.31 15.56 -34.12
CA ASP A 290 32.49 14.70 -34.13
C ASP A 290 32.26 13.49 -33.23
N THR A 291 32.76 12.32 -33.64
CA THR A 291 32.71 11.12 -32.78
C THR A 291 33.78 11.22 -31.70
N VAL A 292 33.37 11.19 -30.44
CA VAL A 292 34.25 11.20 -29.27
C VAL A 292 34.16 9.84 -28.59
N GLN A 293 35.33 9.24 -28.33
CA GLN A 293 35.47 7.97 -27.62
C GLN A 293 36.09 8.26 -26.24
N LEU A 294 35.60 7.62 -25.18
CA LEU A 294 36.17 7.79 -23.84
C LEU A 294 37.64 7.33 -23.79
N SER A 295 37.97 6.27 -24.52
CA SER A 295 39.36 5.80 -24.64
C SER A 295 40.31 6.80 -25.28
N SER A 296 39.83 7.80 -26.04
CA SER A 296 40.69 8.86 -26.60
C SER A 296 41.34 9.73 -25.52
N PHE A 297 40.82 9.72 -24.29
CA PHE A 297 41.36 10.45 -23.15
C PHE A 297 42.33 9.65 -22.27
N ARG A 298 42.76 8.45 -22.70
CA ARG A 298 43.76 7.65 -21.96
C ARG A 298 45.01 8.49 -21.64
N GLY A 299 45.50 8.35 -20.41
CA GLY A 299 46.60 9.16 -19.88
C GLY A 299 46.17 10.48 -19.22
N LYS A 300 44.88 10.84 -19.30
CA LYS A 300 44.31 11.99 -18.58
C LYS A 300 43.33 11.53 -17.51
N VAL A 301 43.17 12.34 -16.47
CA VAL A 301 42.05 12.19 -15.53
C VAL A 301 40.79 12.72 -16.21
N VAL A 302 39.74 11.90 -16.27
CA VAL A 302 38.46 12.27 -16.90
C VAL A 302 37.40 12.48 -15.82
N CYS A 303 36.81 13.67 -15.80
CA CYS A 303 35.60 13.96 -15.03
C CYS A 303 34.39 13.80 -15.95
N LEU A 304 33.67 12.67 -15.83
CA LEU A 304 32.47 12.40 -16.61
C LEU A 304 31.22 12.80 -15.81
N VAL A 305 30.41 13.71 -16.35
CA VAL A 305 29.22 14.25 -15.67
C VAL A 305 27.99 14.05 -16.54
N PHE A 306 27.04 13.27 -16.05
CA PHE A 306 25.71 13.15 -16.64
C PHE A 306 24.81 14.27 -16.11
N TRP A 307 24.16 15.01 -17.00
CA TRP A 307 23.36 16.19 -16.65
C TRP A 307 22.10 16.25 -17.51
N ALA A 308 21.14 17.09 -17.11
CA ALA A 308 19.94 17.35 -17.87
C ALA A 308 19.70 18.86 -18.05
N SER A 309 19.32 19.29 -19.26
CA SER A 309 19.09 20.70 -19.58
C SER A 309 17.95 21.32 -18.78
N TRP A 310 16.93 20.52 -18.46
CA TRP A 310 15.76 20.94 -17.69
C TRP A 310 16.00 20.99 -16.17
N ASP A 311 17.05 20.33 -15.64
CA ASP A 311 17.35 20.33 -14.21
C ASP A 311 18.18 21.56 -13.78
N GLN A 312 17.68 22.32 -12.80
CA GLN A 312 18.35 23.55 -12.34
C GLN A 312 19.71 23.28 -11.69
N LYS A 313 19.83 22.19 -10.94
CA LYS A 313 21.09 21.82 -10.27
C LYS A 313 22.16 21.42 -11.29
N SER A 314 21.77 20.66 -12.31
CA SER A 314 22.60 20.31 -13.46
C SER A 314 23.14 21.55 -14.18
N ARG A 315 22.29 22.54 -14.47
CA ARG A 315 22.72 23.80 -15.12
C ARG A 315 23.72 24.57 -14.25
N ALA A 316 23.48 24.65 -12.94
CA ALA A 316 24.40 25.30 -11.99
C ALA A 316 25.76 24.59 -11.94
N LEU A 317 25.75 23.25 -11.84
CA LEU A 317 26.96 22.43 -11.85
C LEU A 317 27.77 22.63 -13.14
N ASN A 318 27.11 22.62 -14.31
CA ASN A 318 27.81 22.85 -15.58
C ASN A 318 28.47 24.23 -15.68
N LYS A 319 27.82 25.27 -15.12
CA LYS A 319 28.42 26.61 -15.07
C LYS A 319 29.70 26.61 -14.23
N MET A 320 29.68 25.93 -13.07
CA MET A 320 30.86 25.77 -12.21
C MET A 320 31.97 24.96 -12.90
N LEU A 321 31.63 23.83 -13.51
CA LEU A 321 32.60 22.98 -14.21
C LEU A 321 33.29 23.71 -15.37
N ARG A 322 32.54 24.55 -16.11
CA ARG A 322 33.10 25.39 -17.17
C ARG A 322 34.15 26.38 -16.62
N GLN A 323 33.85 27.04 -15.50
CA GLN A 323 34.80 27.96 -14.87
C GLN A 323 36.07 27.23 -14.43
N GLU A 324 35.90 26.06 -13.82
CA GLU A 324 37.01 25.24 -13.33
C GLU A 324 37.88 24.69 -14.46
N TYR A 325 37.27 24.31 -15.58
CA TYR A 325 38.00 23.86 -16.77
C TYR A 325 38.98 24.93 -17.29
N PHE A 326 38.53 26.18 -17.43
CA PHE A 326 39.38 27.28 -17.88
C PHE A 326 40.43 27.68 -16.84
N ARG A 327 40.13 27.50 -15.54
CA ARG A 327 41.10 27.72 -14.46
C ARG A 327 42.25 26.71 -14.52
N LEU A 328 41.95 25.44 -14.80
CA LEU A 328 42.93 24.34 -14.86
C LEU A 328 43.65 24.25 -16.21
N ASN A 329 43.06 24.79 -17.28
CA ASN A 329 43.63 24.85 -18.62
C ASN A 329 43.69 26.33 -19.07
N PRO A 330 44.54 27.15 -18.43
CA PRO A 330 44.80 28.49 -18.90
C PRO A 330 45.57 28.38 -20.22
N ASN A 331 44.84 28.56 -21.32
CA ASN A 331 45.44 28.90 -22.61
C ASN A 331 45.48 30.42 -22.74
#